data_AF-A0A2Z6IGJ7-F1
#
_entry.id   AF-A0A2Z6IGJ7-F1
#
_cell.length_a   1.000
_cell.length_b   1.000
_cell.length_c   1.000
_cell.angle_alpha   90.00
_cell.angle_beta   90.00
_cell.angle_gamma   90.00
#
_symmetry.space_group_name_H-M   'P 1'
#
loop_
_entity.id
_entity.type
_entity.pdbx_description
1 polymer ?
#
loop_
_entity_poly.entity_id
_entity_poly.type
_entity_poly.pdbx_seq_one_letter_code
_entity_poly.pdbx_strand_id
1 'polypeptide(L)'
;MTDDSPFGAQPFDMATAKALNQQDAYQQFKGYLHLRLIDRVEEIGADFAELSRGAVYRFVSLELDRLMAERPYPLNEKETEVLINQLTDELTGYGPLETALKDPEIEDILVNGPREIYLGRKGTLEHSDLVFQDEAHLMRIIYRLLGATGRRVDESSPTVDARLSNVGRINVVIPPLALNGPVISIRRFPAHPLRAEDLIETATLNAPILQFLEFAVRARCNILVSGGTSSGKTTFLNVIASYISDEERVVTIEDTAELQLQSRHVVRLESRPGGHDGAGTVNVRDLLRNTLRMRPDRIVVGEVRGGEALEMMQAMTTGHDGSLGTIHANSPGRRCSAWKSCSASAVFRAMNPACGGRSLRPSTSSSRSSVFPTGGAASPPSPR
;
A
#
# COMPACT_ATOMS: atom_id res chain seq x y z
N MET A 1 32.55 12.29 45.36
CA MET A 1 31.30 12.23 44.58
C MET A 1 31.72 11.99 43.15
N THR A 2 31.76 10.71 42.78
CA THR A 2 32.01 10.26 41.42
C THR A 2 30.71 10.37 40.65
N ASP A 3 30.78 11.02 39.49
CA ASP A 3 29.65 11.33 38.62
C ASP A 3 29.39 10.12 37.70
N ASP A 4 28.54 9.20 38.17
CA ASP A 4 28.11 8.00 37.44
C ASP A 4 26.89 8.32 36.55
N SER A 5 27.12 9.04 35.44
CA SER A 5 26.14 9.12 34.36
C SER A 5 26.41 8.04 33.30
N PRO A 6 25.43 7.20 32.91
CA PRO A 6 25.64 6.11 31.96
C PRO A 6 25.65 6.55 30.49
N PHE A 7 25.56 7.87 30.22
CA PHE A 7 25.45 8.45 28.88
C PHE A 7 26.74 9.12 28.38
N GLY A 8 27.87 8.90 29.05
CA GLY A 8 29.17 9.33 28.53
C GLY A 8 29.51 8.56 27.25
N ALA A 9 29.30 9.18 26.09
CA ALA A 9 29.76 8.66 24.81
C ALA A 9 31.24 8.34 24.92
N GLN A 10 31.59 7.04 24.93
CA GLN A 10 32.99 6.66 24.93
C GLN A 10 33.64 7.20 23.65
N PRO A 11 34.81 7.84 23.77
CA PRO A 11 35.46 8.46 22.62
C PRO A 11 35.78 7.41 21.55
N PHE A 12 35.36 7.66 20.30
CA PHE A 12 35.78 6.84 19.15
C PHE A 12 37.31 6.87 19.05
N ASP A 13 37.97 5.75 19.34
CA ASP A 13 39.42 5.63 19.33
C ASP A 13 39.89 4.96 18.02
N MET A 14 40.71 5.68 17.25
CA MET A 14 41.34 5.18 16.03
C MET A 14 42.16 3.90 16.26
N ALA A 15 42.67 3.69 17.48
CA ALA A 15 43.37 2.46 17.82
C ALA A 15 42.42 1.25 17.92
N THR A 16 41.15 1.46 18.29
CA THR A 16 40.11 0.41 18.26
C THR A 16 39.60 0.16 16.85
N ALA A 17 39.50 1.20 16.01
CA ALA A 17 39.14 1.10 14.59
C ALA A 17 40.16 0.28 13.77
N LYS A 18 41.43 0.22 14.21
CA LYS A 18 42.49 -0.57 13.56
C LYS A 18 42.26 -2.10 13.59
N ALA A 19 41.36 -2.59 14.44
CA ALA A 19 41.00 -4.00 14.55
C ALA A 19 39.72 -4.38 13.77
N LEU A 20 39.00 -3.39 13.24
CA LEU A 20 37.73 -3.55 12.54
C LEU A 20 37.95 -3.47 11.02
N ASN A 21 37.10 -4.14 10.23
CA ASN A 21 37.14 -3.97 8.78
C ASN A 21 36.77 -2.51 8.42
N GLN A 22 37.24 -1.98 7.28
CA GLN A 22 37.00 -0.58 6.88
C GLN A 22 35.51 -0.20 6.90
N GLN A 23 34.65 -1.15 6.58
CA GLN A 23 33.20 -0.98 6.54
C GLN A 23 32.60 -0.81 7.94
N ASP A 24 33.09 -1.54 8.95
CA ASP A 24 32.64 -1.41 10.34
C ASP A 24 33.12 -0.10 10.97
N ALA A 25 34.36 0.31 10.67
CA ALA A 25 34.92 1.59 11.13
C ALA A 25 34.12 2.78 10.56
N TYR A 26 33.73 2.72 9.28
CA TYR A 26 32.87 3.74 8.66
C TYR A 26 31.50 3.81 9.34
N GLN A 27 30.86 2.66 9.61
CA GLN A 27 29.56 2.62 10.28
C GLN A 27 29.63 3.16 11.71
N GLN A 28 30.69 2.86 12.46
CA GLN A 28 30.89 3.40 13.80
C GLN A 28 31.11 4.92 13.78
N PHE A 29 31.94 5.42 12.85
CA PHE A 29 32.18 6.86 12.70
C PHE A 29 30.88 7.60 12.34
N LYS A 30 30.12 7.05 11.38
CA LYS A 30 28.81 7.56 10.99
C LYS A 30 27.83 7.58 12.17
N GLY A 31 27.76 6.50 12.95
CA GLY A 31 26.91 6.40 14.13
C GLY A 31 27.26 7.44 15.20
N TYR A 32 28.56 7.66 15.44
CA TYR A 32 29.03 8.69 16.36
C TYR A 32 28.66 10.11 15.91
N LEU A 33 28.89 10.43 14.63
CA LEU A 33 28.54 11.73 14.06
C LEU A 33 27.02 11.97 14.10
N HIS A 34 26.22 10.93 13.82
CA HIS A 34 24.76 11.00 13.93
C HIS A 34 24.29 11.32 15.35
N LEU A 35 24.82 10.66 16.39
CA LEU A 35 24.49 10.97 17.79
C LEU A 35 24.79 12.43 18.14
N ARG A 36 25.96 12.93 17.76
CA ARG A 36 26.33 14.34 17.98
C ARG A 36 25.41 15.31 17.24
N LEU A 37 24.98 14.95 16.03
CA LEU A 37 24.02 15.74 15.26
C LEU A 37 22.66 15.78 15.95
N ILE A 38 22.19 14.68 16.53
CA ILE A 38 20.93 14.64 17.30
C ILE A 38 20.99 15.59 18.49
N ASP A 39 22.05 15.52 19.30
CA ASP A 39 22.23 16.41 20.46
C ASP A 39 22.16 17.88 20.02
N ARG A 40 22.80 18.21 18.88
CA ARG A 40 22.78 19.56 18.32
C ARG A 40 21.41 19.96 17.75
N VAL A 41 20.67 19.03 17.18
CA VAL A 41 19.30 19.27 16.74
C VAL A 41 18.38 19.53 17.93
N GLU A 42 18.55 18.80 19.03
CA GLU A 42 17.80 19.02 20.26
C GLU A 42 18.11 20.40 20.89
N GLU A 43 19.37 20.86 20.81
CA GLU A 43 19.76 22.23 21.20
C GLU A 43 19.08 23.32 20.33
N ILE A 44 18.90 23.07 19.03
CA ILE A 44 18.21 23.99 18.10
C ILE A 44 16.69 23.95 18.32
N GLY A 45 16.14 22.83 18.77
CA GLY A 45 14.74 22.69 19.15
C GLY A 45 13.76 22.70 17.97
N ALA A 46 12.56 23.25 18.20
CA ALA A 46 11.42 23.18 17.26
C ALA A 46 11.73 23.78 15.88
N ASP A 47 12.62 24.77 15.81
CA ASP A 47 13.02 25.43 14.57
C ASP A 47 13.69 24.47 13.58
N PHE A 48 14.30 23.37 14.06
CA PHE A 48 14.93 22.40 13.18
C PHE A 48 13.92 21.64 12.31
N ALA A 49 12.72 21.37 12.84
CA ALA A 49 11.68 20.64 12.12
C ALA A 49 11.11 21.42 10.92
N GLU A 50 11.27 22.75 10.92
CA GLU A 50 10.82 23.62 9.83
C GLU A 50 11.90 23.85 8.76
N LEU A 51 13.13 23.36 8.99
CA LEU A 51 14.23 23.55 8.06
C LEU A 51 13.99 22.80 6.75
N SER A 52 14.19 23.50 5.63
CA SER A 52 14.29 22.86 4.33
C SER A 52 15.43 21.83 4.32
N ARG A 53 15.29 20.76 3.52
CA ARG A 53 16.36 19.76 3.32
C ARG A 53 17.71 20.39 2.98
N GLY A 54 17.73 21.45 2.17
CA GLY A 54 18.96 22.17 1.82
C GLY A 54 19.59 22.92 3.01
N ALA A 55 18.77 23.38 3.97
CA ALA A 55 19.28 23.97 5.21
C ALA A 55 19.85 22.90 6.14
N VAL A 56 19.20 21.74 6.25
CA VAL A 56 19.73 20.60 7.03
C VAL A 56 21.02 20.07 6.42
N TYR A 57 21.12 19.97 5.10
CA TYR A 57 22.36 19.60 4.41
C TYR A 57 23.52 20.53 4.79
N ARG A 58 23.29 21.85 4.76
CA ARG A 58 24.31 22.84 5.19
C ARG A 58 24.68 22.69 6.65
N PHE A 59 23.71 22.43 7.52
CA PHE A 59 23.94 22.18 8.94
C PHE A 59 24.83 20.94 9.16
N VAL A 60 24.49 19.82 8.51
CA VAL A 60 25.28 18.57 8.59
C VAL A 60 26.69 18.79 8.06
N SER A 61 26.86 19.50 6.93
CA SER A 61 28.17 19.81 6.37
C SER A 61 29.03 20.61 7.35
N LEU A 62 28.45 21.64 7.99
CA LEU A 62 29.16 22.47 8.97
C LEU A 62 29.58 21.69 10.22
N GLU A 63 28.72 20.81 10.73
CA GLU A 63 29.06 19.97 11.89
C GLU A 63 30.06 18.88 11.54
N LEU A 64 30.02 18.31 10.33
CA LEU A 64 31.05 17.40 9.85
C LEU A 64 32.40 18.10 9.75
N ASP A 65 32.46 19.31 9.17
CA ASP A 65 33.70 20.09 9.06
C ASP A 65 34.31 20.39 10.45
N ARG A 66 33.46 20.74 11.43
CA ARG A 66 33.89 20.93 12.83
C ARG A 66 34.46 19.66 13.43
N LEU A 67 33.77 18.54 13.25
CA LEU A 67 34.21 17.24 13.76
C LEU A 67 35.53 16.80 13.13
N MET A 68 35.69 17.00 11.82
CA MET A 68 36.91 16.68 11.09
C MET A 68 38.10 17.53 11.54
N ALA A 69 37.86 18.79 11.96
CA ALA A 69 38.87 19.65 12.54
C ALA A 69 39.32 19.19 13.95
N GLU A 70 38.40 18.65 14.75
CA GLU A 70 38.71 18.08 16.07
C GLU A 70 39.36 16.69 15.98
N ARG A 71 38.86 15.84 15.07
CA ARG A 71 39.29 14.45 14.86
C ARG A 71 39.19 14.07 13.37
N PRO A 72 40.31 14.11 12.64
CA PRO A 72 40.32 13.74 11.22
C PRO A 72 39.98 12.26 11.03
N TYR A 73 39.02 11.93 10.17
CA TYR A 73 38.78 10.58 9.67
C TYR A 73 39.08 10.55 8.15
N PRO A 74 39.79 9.55 7.61
CA PRO A 74 40.16 9.55 6.21
C PRO A 74 38.92 9.30 5.33
N LEU A 75 38.34 10.38 4.79
CA LEU A 75 37.30 10.35 3.75
C LEU A 75 37.80 11.10 2.53
N ASN A 76 37.53 10.57 1.34
CA ASN A 76 37.66 11.34 0.10
C ASN A 76 36.43 12.24 -0.13
N GLU A 77 36.50 13.14 -1.12
CA GLU A 77 35.40 14.08 -1.43
C GLU A 77 34.07 13.36 -1.72
N LYS A 78 34.10 12.26 -2.48
CA LYS A 78 32.90 11.48 -2.79
C LYS A 78 32.31 10.81 -1.56
N GLU A 79 33.15 10.22 -0.71
CA GLU A 79 32.73 9.58 0.53
C GLU A 79 32.13 10.60 1.51
N THR A 80 32.69 11.81 1.54
CA THR A 80 32.18 12.93 2.33
C THR A 80 30.80 13.35 1.83
N GLU A 81 30.62 13.53 0.52
CA GLU A 81 29.33 13.89 -0.07
C GLU A 81 28.26 12.81 0.18
N VAL A 82 28.63 11.53 0.04
CA VAL A 82 27.76 10.40 0.35
C VAL A 82 27.37 10.41 1.83
N LEU A 83 28.32 10.64 2.74
CA LEU A 83 28.07 10.69 4.19
C LEU A 83 27.12 11.85 4.57
N ILE A 84 27.35 13.06 4.04
CA ILE A 84 26.48 14.21 4.30
C ILE A 84 25.06 13.93 3.80
N ASN A 85 24.91 13.36 2.60
CA ASN A 85 23.60 13.00 2.07
C ASN A 85 22.89 11.96 2.96
N GLN A 86 23.61 10.90 3.38
CA GLN A 86 23.06 9.88 4.28
C GLN A 86 22.63 10.45 5.63
N LEU A 87 23.44 11.32 6.24
CA LEU A 87 23.11 11.96 7.52
C LEU A 87 21.96 12.96 7.37
N THR A 88 21.90 13.68 6.25
CA THR A 88 20.77 14.55 5.92
C THR A 88 19.49 13.73 5.79
N ASP A 89 19.55 12.56 5.15
CA ASP A 89 18.44 11.59 5.06
C ASP A 89 18.07 11.00 6.43
N GLU A 90 19.02 10.79 7.33
CA GLU A 90 18.76 10.35 8.70
C GLU A 90 18.04 11.44 9.53
N LEU A 91 18.43 12.70 9.38
CA LEU A 91 17.81 13.82 10.09
C LEU A 91 16.45 14.23 9.50
N THR A 92 16.29 14.16 8.17
CA THR A 92 15.10 14.71 7.48
C THR A 92 14.18 13.68 6.82
N GLY A 93 14.69 12.48 6.53
CA GLY A 93 14.00 11.44 5.76
C GLY A 93 13.64 10.22 6.60
N TYR A 94 13.68 9.02 6.02
CA TYR A 94 13.37 7.77 6.73
C TYR A 94 14.62 6.95 7.08
N GLY A 95 15.76 7.63 7.23
CA GLY A 95 17.04 7.01 7.57
C GLY A 95 17.44 5.93 6.56
N PRO A 96 17.88 4.74 6.99
CA PRO A 96 18.28 3.66 6.09
C PRO A 96 17.21 3.25 5.07
N LEU A 97 15.93 3.44 5.38
CA LEU A 97 14.83 3.06 4.49
C LEU A 97 14.66 3.99 3.29
N GLU A 98 15.24 5.19 3.32
CA GLU A 98 15.06 6.19 2.26
C GLU A 98 15.44 5.66 0.88
N THR A 99 16.57 4.95 0.78
CA THR A 99 17.03 4.32 -0.47
C THR A 99 16.04 3.28 -0.97
N ALA A 100 15.53 2.44 -0.07
CA ALA A 100 14.57 1.40 -0.41
C ALA A 100 13.20 1.99 -0.81
N LEU A 101 12.78 3.08 -0.17
CA LEU A 101 11.53 3.77 -0.46
C LEU A 101 11.55 4.51 -1.82
N LYS A 102 12.73 4.93 -2.29
CA LYS A 102 12.90 5.60 -3.59
C LYS A 102 13.02 4.63 -4.77
N ASP A 103 13.42 3.39 -4.54
CA ASP A 103 13.63 2.40 -5.59
C ASP A 103 12.29 1.85 -6.12
N PRO A 104 11.89 2.12 -7.37
CA PRO A 104 10.58 1.70 -7.89
C PRO A 104 10.41 0.18 -8.03
N GLU A 105 11.50 -0.61 -8.01
CA GLU A 105 11.45 -2.06 -8.15
C GLU A 105 11.16 -2.77 -6.80
N ILE A 106 11.20 -2.05 -5.68
CA ILE A 106 10.91 -2.63 -4.35
C ILE A 106 9.41 -2.59 -4.06
N GLU A 107 8.84 -3.77 -3.81
CA GLU A 107 7.43 -3.99 -3.51
C GLU A 107 7.17 -4.07 -2.00
N ASP A 108 8.07 -4.72 -1.26
CA ASP A 108 7.95 -4.94 0.19
C ASP A 108 9.24 -4.54 0.92
N ILE A 109 9.12 -3.97 2.12
CA ILE A 109 10.23 -3.67 3.02
C ILE A 109 9.87 -4.25 4.39
N LEU A 110 10.59 -5.27 4.83
CA LEU A 110 10.35 -5.95 6.10
C LEU A 110 11.55 -5.70 7.02
N VAL A 111 11.30 -5.17 8.21
CA VAL A 111 12.32 -4.91 9.24
C VAL A 111 11.98 -5.76 10.44
N ASN A 112 12.78 -6.79 10.72
CA ASN A 112 12.59 -7.67 11.89
C ASN A 112 13.41 -7.21 13.10
N GLY A 113 14.22 -6.17 12.93
CA GLY A 113 15.03 -5.53 13.96
C GLY A 113 16.05 -4.59 13.32
N PRO A 114 16.90 -3.91 14.11
CA PRO A 114 17.82 -2.89 13.59
C PRO A 114 18.80 -3.39 12.52
N ARG A 115 19.14 -4.68 12.53
CA ARG A 115 20.13 -5.27 11.62
C ARG A 115 19.57 -6.34 10.68
N GLU A 116 18.25 -6.56 10.71
CA GLU A 116 17.60 -7.62 9.94
C GLU A 116 16.52 -7.00 9.07
N ILE A 117 16.89 -6.68 7.84
CA ILE A 117 16.03 -6.02 6.86
C ILE A 117 15.95 -6.87 5.59
N TYR A 118 14.73 -7.09 5.10
CA TYR A 118 14.46 -7.78 3.86
C TYR A 118 13.72 -6.86 2.87
N LEU A 119 14.07 -6.99 1.60
CA LEU A 119 13.45 -6.25 0.51
C LEU A 119 12.79 -7.24 -0.45
N GLY A 120 11.52 -7.00 -0.77
CA GLY A 120 10.76 -7.74 -1.75
C GLY A 120 10.89 -7.10 -3.13
N ARG A 121 11.28 -7.88 -4.14
CA ARG A 121 11.33 -7.48 -5.56
C ARG A 121 10.76 -8.59 -6.41
N LYS A 122 9.84 -8.27 -7.33
CA LYS A 122 9.25 -9.23 -8.28
C LYS A 122 8.72 -10.51 -7.60
N GLY A 123 8.13 -10.36 -6.42
CA GLY A 123 7.63 -11.48 -5.60
C GLY A 123 8.69 -12.35 -4.91
N THR A 124 9.98 -12.01 -4.98
CA THR A 124 11.06 -12.65 -4.22
C THR A 124 11.57 -11.76 -3.09
N LEU A 125 11.88 -12.35 -1.94
CA LEU A 125 12.36 -11.65 -0.76
C LEU A 125 13.87 -11.87 -0.59
N GLU A 126 14.63 -10.80 -0.44
CA GLU A 126 16.10 -10.81 -0.35
C GLU A 126 16.57 -10.06 0.90
N HIS A 127 17.66 -10.53 1.52
CA HIS A 127 18.28 -9.84 2.65
C HIS A 127 18.98 -8.57 2.17
N SER A 128 18.85 -7.48 2.92
CA SER A 128 19.42 -6.16 2.59
C SER A 128 20.67 -5.86 3.41
N ASP A 129 21.58 -5.05 2.86
CA ASP A 129 22.71 -4.48 3.60
C ASP A 129 22.34 -3.23 4.41
N LEU A 130 21.09 -2.78 4.32
CA LEU A 130 20.59 -1.66 5.12
C LEU A 130 20.56 -2.03 6.59
N VAL A 131 21.03 -1.12 7.44
CA VAL A 131 21.07 -1.30 8.89
C VAL A 131 20.68 0.00 9.60
N PHE A 132 19.89 -0.13 10.66
CA PHE A 132 19.73 0.89 11.67
C PHE A 132 20.86 0.80 12.69
N GLN A 133 21.12 1.91 13.38
CA GLN A 133 22.15 1.98 14.41
C GLN A 133 21.78 1.11 15.62
N ASP A 134 20.56 1.27 16.11
CA ASP A 134 20.00 0.57 17.26
C ASP A 134 18.45 0.60 17.22
N GLU A 135 17.82 0.00 18.23
CA GLU A 135 16.35 0.01 18.36
C GLU A 135 15.78 1.41 18.58
N ALA A 136 16.51 2.30 19.26
CA ALA A 136 16.07 3.68 19.49
C ALA A 136 16.00 4.47 18.18
N HIS A 137 16.96 4.27 17.28
CA HIS A 137 16.94 4.81 15.93
C HIS A 137 15.74 4.25 15.15
N LEU A 138 15.51 2.94 15.16
CA LEU A 138 14.35 2.33 14.51
C LEU A 138 13.02 2.93 15.01
N MET A 139 12.85 3.08 16.33
CA MET A 139 11.66 3.69 16.94
C MET A 139 11.45 5.15 16.51
N ARG A 140 12.51 5.95 16.39
CA ARG A 140 12.39 7.33 15.88
C ARG A 140 11.90 7.37 14.43
N ILE A 141 12.37 6.45 13.59
CA ILE A 141 11.90 6.34 12.21
C ILE A 141 10.44 5.86 12.17
N ILE A 142 10.04 4.92 13.02
CA ILE A 142 8.64 4.51 13.20
C ILE A 142 7.75 5.71 13.53
N TYR A 143 8.11 6.51 14.54
CA TYR A 143 7.32 7.68 14.93
C TYR A 143 7.22 8.72 13.81
N ARG A 144 8.29 8.90 13.04
CA ARG A 144 8.29 9.81 11.87
C ARG A 144 7.38 9.29 10.76
N LEU A 145 7.45 8.00 10.42
CA LEU A 145 6.58 7.35 9.43
C LEU A 145 5.10 7.47 9.83
N LEU A 146 4.79 7.26 11.11
CA LEU A 146 3.42 7.31 11.62
C LEU A 146 2.92 8.75 11.83
N GLY A 147 3.80 9.71 12.11
CA GLY A 147 3.43 11.10 12.40
C GLY A 147 2.57 11.74 11.32
N ALA A 148 2.86 11.47 10.04
CA ALA A 148 2.08 11.96 8.91
C ALA A 148 0.68 11.31 8.78
N THR A 149 0.47 10.17 9.43
CA THR A 149 -0.79 9.40 9.35
C THR A 149 -1.77 9.74 10.48
N GLY A 150 -1.32 10.47 11.51
CA GLY A 150 -2.08 10.73 12.72
C GLY A 150 -2.29 9.49 13.61
N ARG A 151 -1.66 8.36 13.28
CA ARG A 151 -1.64 7.15 14.10
C ARG A 151 -0.45 7.16 15.06
N ARG A 152 -0.56 6.39 16.14
CA ARG A 152 0.45 6.26 17.19
C ARG A 152 0.63 4.80 17.55
N VAL A 153 1.81 4.48 18.07
CA VAL A 153 2.16 3.18 18.61
C VAL A 153 2.91 3.42 19.92
N ASP A 154 2.54 2.71 20.97
CA ASP A 154 3.15 2.80 22.30
C ASP A 154 2.87 1.53 23.10
N GLU A 155 3.36 1.42 24.34
CA GLU A 155 3.20 0.23 25.15
C GLU A 155 1.73 -0.12 25.47
N SER A 156 0.82 0.86 25.43
CA SER A 156 -0.61 0.64 25.63
C SER A 156 -1.31 0.14 24.37
N SER A 157 -0.80 0.53 23.20
CA SER A 157 -1.25 0.11 21.87
C SER A 157 -0.05 -0.33 21.02
N PRO A 158 0.52 -1.54 21.28
CA PRO A 158 1.81 -1.97 20.72
C PRO A 158 1.74 -2.42 19.26
N THR A 159 0.58 -2.32 18.60
CA THR A 159 0.40 -2.58 17.18
C THR A 159 -0.26 -1.40 16.49
N VAL A 160 0.10 -1.16 15.23
CA VAL A 160 -0.56 -0.17 14.40
C VAL A 160 -0.52 -0.56 12.93
N ASP A 161 -1.66 -0.40 12.27
CA ASP A 161 -1.78 -0.42 10.82
C ASP A 161 -2.07 1.00 10.33
N ALA A 162 -1.32 1.45 9.33
CA ALA A 162 -1.48 2.76 8.75
C ALA A 162 -1.22 2.78 7.25
N ARG A 163 -1.73 3.82 6.59
CA ARG A 163 -1.45 4.12 5.19
C ARG A 163 -0.44 5.25 5.12
N LEU A 164 0.72 4.97 4.53
CA LEU A 164 1.74 5.96 4.22
C LEU A 164 1.42 6.58 2.86
N SER A 165 1.02 7.86 2.87
CA SER A 165 0.67 8.62 1.66
C SER A 165 1.73 8.46 0.57
N ASN A 166 1.32 8.01 -0.62
CA ASN A 166 2.16 7.77 -1.80
C ASN A 166 3.28 6.72 -1.65
N VAL A 167 3.38 6.05 -0.50
CA VAL A 167 4.36 4.98 -0.26
C VAL A 167 3.68 3.63 -0.30
N GLY A 168 2.68 3.42 0.55
CA GLY A 168 2.14 2.08 0.76
C GLY A 168 1.33 1.93 2.05
N ARG A 169 1.24 0.68 2.49
CA ARG A 169 0.71 0.29 3.80
C ARG A 169 1.87 -0.01 4.72
N ILE A 170 1.74 0.35 5.99
CA ILE A 170 2.69 0.00 7.04
C ILE A 170 1.95 -0.72 8.15
N ASN A 171 2.54 -1.83 8.60
CA ASN A 171 2.22 -2.47 9.86
C ASN A 171 3.44 -2.34 10.78
N VAL A 172 3.22 -1.98 12.04
CA VAL A 172 4.26 -1.92 13.07
C VAL A 172 3.81 -2.69 14.29
N VAL A 173 4.74 -3.45 14.85
CA VAL A 173 4.57 -4.16 16.13
C VAL A 173 5.78 -3.87 17.01
N ILE A 174 5.57 -3.46 18.25
CA ILE A 174 6.63 -3.14 19.20
C ILE A 174 6.59 -4.05 20.45
N PRO A 175 7.64 -4.08 21.28
CA PRO A 175 7.59 -4.74 22.58
C PRO A 175 6.39 -4.26 23.43
N PRO A 176 5.77 -5.13 24.24
CA PRO A 176 6.19 -6.51 24.55
C PRO A 176 5.71 -7.58 23.54
N LEU A 177 4.95 -7.22 22.49
CA LEU A 177 4.44 -8.20 21.52
C LEU A 177 5.52 -8.71 20.57
N ALA A 178 6.42 -7.83 20.14
CA ALA A 178 7.60 -8.20 19.39
C ALA A 178 8.78 -8.46 20.34
N LEU A 179 9.05 -9.75 20.58
CA LEU A 179 10.03 -10.19 21.60
C LEU A 179 11.47 -9.77 21.31
N ASN A 180 11.80 -9.59 20.03
CA ASN A 180 13.15 -9.28 19.56
C ASN A 180 13.33 -7.80 19.19
N GLY A 181 12.48 -6.92 19.72
CA GLY A 181 12.46 -5.50 19.40
C GLY A 181 11.42 -5.11 18.34
N PRO A 182 11.38 -3.84 17.91
CA PRO A 182 10.37 -3.33 16.98
C PRO A 182 10.43 -3.97 15.59
N VAL A 183 9.26 -4.27 15.02
CA VAL A 183 9.11 -4.89 13.70
C VAL A 183 8.26 -3.98 12.80
N ILE A 184 8.66 -3.85 11.52
CA ILE A 184 7.94 -3.10 10.50
C ILE A 184 7.68 -3.99 9.29
N SER A 185 6.48 -3.92 8.71
CA SER A 185 6.18 -4.43 7.39
C SER A 185 5.58 -3.33 6.53
N ILE A 186 6.31 -2.85 5.52
CA ILE A 186 5.81 -1.89 4.53
C ILE A 186 5.54 -2.63 3.23
N ARG A 187 4.30 -2.53 2.75
CA ARG A 187 3.90 -2.99 1.42
C ARG A 187 3.61 -1.79 0.55
N ARG A 188 4.43 -1.59 -0.48
CA ARG A 188 4.36 -0.38 -1.32
C ARG A 188 3.22 -0.45 -2.33
N PHE A 189 2.68 0.72 -2.64
CA PHE A 189 1.82 0.84 -3.81
C PHE A 189 2.70 0.79 -5.07
N PRO A 190 2.26 0.09 -6.14
CA PRO A 190 3.01 0.06 -7.38
C PRO A 190 3.20 1.48 -7.91
N ALA A 191 4.43 1.82 -8.30
CA ALA A 191 4.79 3.14 -8.83
C ALA A 191 4.03 3.44 -10.14
N HIS A 192 3.77 2.39 -10.93
CA HIS A 192 3.00 2.47 -12.16
C HIS A 192 1.88 1.41 -12.11
N PRO A 193 0.60 1.82 -12.14
CA PRO A 193 -0.49 0.86 -12.23
C PRO A 193 -0.41 0.15 -13.59
N LEU A 194 -0.57 -1.18 -13.58
CA LEU A 194 -0.62 -1.96 -14.81
C LEU A 194 -1.71 -1.42 -15.74
N ARG A 195 -1.41 -1.45 -17.03
CA ARG A 195 -2.31 -1.13 -18.13
C ARG A 195 -2.80 -2.40 -18.81
N ALA A 196 -3.75 -2.23 -19.73
CA ALA A 196 -4.33 -3.33 -20.45
C ALA A 196 -3.32 -4.04 -21.36
N GLU A 197 -2.39 -3.26 -21.94
CA GLU A 197 -1.30 -3.76 -22.78
C GLU A 197 -0.37 -4.68 -21.96
N ASP A 198 -0.02 -4.29 -20.73
CA ASP A 198 0.82 -5.08 -19.83
C ASP A 198 0.18 -6.46 -19.52
N LEU A 199 -1.15 -6.52 -19.40
CA LEU A 199 -1.86 -7.78 -19.18
C LEU A 199 -1.84 -8.71 -20.40
N ILE A 200 -1.76 -8.15 -21.61
CA ILE A 200 -1.62 -8.91 -22.85
C ILE A 200 -0.17 -9.40 -22.99
N GLU A 201 0.81 -8.53 -22.75
CA GLU A 201 2.24 -8.86 -22.83
C GLU A 201 2.63 -9.96 -21.86
N THR A 202 2.11 -9.90 -20.63
CA THR A 202 2.31 -10.95 -19.61
C THR A 202 1.48 -12.21 -19.84
N ALA A 203 0.72 -12.28 -20.94
CA ALA A 203 -0.23 -13.36 -21.25
C ALA A 203 -1.27 -13.63 -20.15
N THR A 204 -1.52 -12.64 -19.28
CA THR A 204 -2.57 -12.68 -18.25
C THR A 204 -3.96 -12.63 -18.90
N LEU A 205 -4.10 -11.89 -20.00
CA LEU A 205 -5.30 -11.88 -20.84
C LEU A 205 -4.90 -11.97 -22.31
N ASN A 206 -5.84 -12.38 -23.17
CA ASN A 206 -5.72 -12.19 -24.61
C ASN A 206 -6.61 -11.04 -25.07
N ALA A 207 -6.27 -10.47 -26.23
CA ALA A 207 -6.99 -9.31 -26.78
C ALA A 207 -8.51 -9.53 -26.94
N PRO A 208 -9.01 -10.70 -27.42
CA PRO A 208 -10.45 -10.93 -27.52
C PRO A 208 -11.18 -10.87 -26.17
N ILE A 209 -10.58 -11.39 -25.09
CA ILE A 209 -11.19 -11.34 -23.76
C ILE A 209 -11.16 -9.92 -23.20
N LEU A 210 -10.05 -9.20 -23.39
CA LEU A 210 -9.96 -7.80 -23.00
C LEU A 210 -11.03 -6.96 -23.71
N GLN A 211 -11.19 -7.14 -25.01
CA GLN A 211 -12.21 -6.44 -25.80
C GLN A 211 -13.63 -6.78 -25.32
N PHE A 212 -13.90 -8.05 -24.99
CA PHE A 212 -15.17 -8.46 -24.39
C PHE A 212 -15.43 -7.77 -23.05
N LEU A 213 -14.40 -7.67 -22.19
CA LEU A 213 -14.49 -6.99 -20.89
C LEU A 213 -14.73 -5.50 -21.05
N GLU A 214 -14.04 -4.85 -22.00
CA GLU A 214 -14.26 -3.45 -22.35
C GLU A 214 -15.73 -3.22 -22.75
N PHE A 215 -16.26 -4.05 -23.66
CA PHE A 215 -17.67 -3.96 -24.06
C PHE A 215 -18.62 -4.17 -22.88
N ALA A 216 -18.33 -5.13 -21.99
CA ALA A 216 -19.14 -5.37 -20.80
C ALA A 216 -19.14 -4.16 -19.84
N VAL A 217 -17.97 -3.52 -19.64
CA VAL A 217 -17.85 -2.32 -18.80
C VAL A 217 -18.65 -1.16 -19.42
N ARG A 218 -18.47 -0.90 -20.72
CA ARG A 218 -19.19 0.16 -21.45
C ARG A 218 -20.70 -0.08 -21.49
N ALA A 219 -21.13 -1.34 -21.57
CA ALA A 219 -22.53 -1.75 -21.52
C ALA A 219 -23.14 -1.74 -20.10
N ARG A 220 -22.40 -1.25 -19.10
CA ARG A 220 -22.81 -1.20 -17.69
C ARG A 220 -23.17 -2.58 -17.10
N CYS A 221 -22.47 -3.63 -17.50
CA CYS A 221 -22.62 -4.93 -16.84
C CYS A 221 -22.02 -4.89 -15.44
N ASN A 222 -22.69 -5.51 -14.47
CA ASN A 222 -22.12 -5.72 -13.14
C ASN A 222 -21.02 -6.78 -13.20
N ILE A 223 -19.82 -6.44 -12.73
CA ILE A 223 -18.63 -7.29 -12.88
C ILE A 223 -18.01 -7.60 -11.52
N LEU A 224 -17.84 -8.89 -11.23
CA LEU A 224 -17.04 -9.34 -10.10
C LEU A 224 -15.76 -10.03 -10.54
N VAL A 225 -14.65 -9.66 -9.92
CA VAL A 225 -13.34 -10.28 -10.10
C VAL A 225 -13.06 -11.19 -8.91
N SER A 226 -12.94 -12.49 -9.15
CA SER A 226 -12.73 -13.50 -8.13
C SER A 226 -11.32 -14.11 -8.18
N GLY A 227 -10.78 -14.52 -7.04
CA GLY A 227 -9.45 -15.13 -6.97
C GLY A 227 -8.95 -15.32 -5.54
N GLY A 228 -7.76 -15.92 -5.41
CA GLY A 228 -7.10 -16.12 -4.12
C GLY A 228 -6.47 -14.84 -3.56
N THR A 229 -5.77 -14.98 -2.43
CA THR A 229 -4.91 -13.91 -1.90
C THR A 229 -3.74 -13.70 -2.86
N SER A 230 -3.35 -12.44 -3.08
CA SER A 230 -2.23 -12.06 -3.96
C SER A 230 -2.34 -12.53 -5.43
N SER A 231 -3.53 -12.87 -5.92
CA SER A 231 -3.73 -13.28 -7.32
C SER A 231 -3.94 -12.11 -8.30
N GLY A 232 -3.56 -10.89 -7.94
CA GLY A 232 -3.72 -9.70 -8.81
C GLY A 232 -5.16 -9.19 -9.00
N LYS A 233 -6.12 -9.52 -8.13
CA LYS A 233 -7.54 -9.13 -8.28
C LYS A 233 -7.74 -7.61 -8.38
N THR A 234 -7.18 -6.86 -7.44
CA THR A 234 -7.32 -5.39 -7.40
C THR A 234 -6.65 -4.76 -8.62
N THR A 235 -5.50 -5.29 -9.03
CA THR A 235 -4.79 -4.85 -10.24
C THR A 235 -5.64 -5.07 -11.49
N PHE A 236 -6.24 -6.26 -11.63
CA PHE A 236 -7.14 -6.56 -12.73
C PHE A 236 -8.39 -5.68 -12.72
N LEU A 237 -8.99 -5.47 -11.53
CA LEU A 237 -10.12 -4.56 -11.33
C LEU A 237 -9.76 -3.14 -11.78
N ASN A 238 -8.57 -2.64 -11.43
CA ASN A 238 -8.09 -1.32 -11.80
C ASN A 238 -8.01 -1.15 -13.32
N VAL A 239 -7.50 -2.16 -14.03
CA VAL A 239 -7.42 -2.15 -15.50
C VAL A 239 -8.82 -2.11 -16.12
N ILE A 240 -9.72 -3.02 -15.76
CA ILE A 240 -11.05 -3.06 -16.38
C ILE A 240 -11.89 -1.82 -16.03
N ALA A 241 -11.73 -1.28 -14.82
CA ALA A 241 -12.42 -0.07 -14.38
C ALA A 241 -11.94 1.18 -15.13
N SER A 242 -10.77 1.15 -15.78
CA SER A 242 -10.31 2.24 -16.64
C SER A 242 -11.15 2.43 -17.91
N TYR A 243 -11.95 1.44 -18.30
CA TYR A 243 -12.87 1.53 -19.44
C TYR A 243 -14.23 2.18 -19.10
N ILE A 244 -14.42 2.60 -17.85
CA ILE A 244 -15.58 3.41 -17.45
C ILE A 244 -15.48 4.78 -18.15
N SER A 245 -16.61 5.31 -18.62
CA SER A 245 -16.62 6.60 -19.32
C SER A 245 -16.23 7.74 -18.37
N ASP A 246 -15.45 8.72 -18.86
CA ASP A 246 -15.06 9.92 -18.10
C ASP A 246 -16.25 10.83 -17.74
N GLU A 247 -17.41 10.61 -18.36
CA GLU A 247 -18.66 11.31 -18.02
C GLU A 247 -19.34 10.73 -16.76
N GLU A 248 -18.98 9.51 -16.36
CA GLU A 248 -19.57 8.82 -15.22
C GLU A 248 -18.87 9.23 -13.91
N ARG A 249 -19.67 9.50 -12.87
CA ARG A 249 -19.18 9.68 -11.50
C ARG A 249 -18.92 8.33 -10.86
N VAL A 250 -17.66 8.05 -10.56
CA VAL A 250 -17.22 6.78 -9.96
C VAL A 250 -16.93 6.97 -8.48
N VAL A 251 -17.49 6.11 -7.62
CA VAL A 251 -17.12 6.06 -6.20
C VAL A 251 -16.37 4.75 -5.94
N THR A 252 -15.12 4.84 -5.51
CA THR A 252 -14.33 3.68 -5.07
C THR A 252 -14.44 3.50 -3.57
N ILE A 253 -14.52 2.26 -3.10
CA ILE A 253 -14.60 1.92 -1.68
C ILE A 253 -13.62 0.79 -1.39
N GLU A 254 -12.67 1.02 -0.51
CA GLU A 254 -11.60 0.08 -0.20
C GLU A 254 -11.28 0.07 1.29
N ASP A 255 -10.76 -1.03 1.82
CA ASP A 255 -10.21 -1.03 3.19
C ASP A 255 -8.96 -0.16 3.28
N THR A 256 -8.18 -0.16 2.22
CA THR A 256 -7.04 0.75 2.07
C THR A 256 -6.89 1.03 0.60
N ALA A 257 -6.92 2.30 0.22
CA ALA A 257 -7.11 2.69 -1.18
C ALA A 257 -5.92 2.29 -2.07
N GLU A 258 -6.10 1.24 -2.87
CA GLU A 258 -5.16 0.74 -3.88
C GLU A 258 -5.56 1.17 -5.30
N LEU A 259 -6.85 1.36 -5.57
CA LEU A 259 -7.34 1.71 -6.91
C LEU A 259 -6.87 3.12 -7.30
N GLN A 260 -6.38 3.22 -8.54
CA GLN A 260 -5.83 4.43 -9.15
C GLN A 260 -6.52 4.73 -10.47
N LEU A 261 -7.85 4.91 -10.41
CA LEU A 261 -8.65 5.27 -11.58
C LEU A 261 -8.28 6.67 -12.07
N GLN A 262 -8.04 6.79 -13.38
CA GLN A 262 -7.67 8.05 -14.04
C GLN A 262 -8.89 8.88 -14.48
N SER A 263 -10.12 8.40 -14.20
CA SER A 263 -11.33 9.06 -14.65
C SER A 263 -11.49 10.46 -14.03
N ARG A 264 -12.14 11.36 -14.77
CA ARG A 264 -12.29 12.77 -14.35
C ARG A 264 -13.04 12.93 -13.02
N HIS A 265 -14.08 12.13 -12.79
CA HIS A 265 -15.02 12.28 -11.67
C HIS A 265 -14.96 11.10 -10.70
N VAL A 266 -13.83 10.92 -10.01
CA VAL A 266 -13.64 9.84 -9.03
C VAL A 266 -13.71 10.37 -7.61
N VAL A 267 -14.51 9.73 -6.76
CA VAL A 267 -14.49 9.90 -5.30
C VAL A 267 -13.91 8.64 -4.68
N ARG A 268 -12.86 8.79 -3.88
CA ARG A 268 -12.18 7.66 -3.23
C ARG A 268 -12.57 7.61 -1.76
N LEU A 269 -13.15 6.49 -1.34
CA LEU A 269 -13.52 6.23 0.04
C LEU A 269 -12.67 5.09 0.59
N GLU A 270 -12.17 5.28 1.81
CA GLU A 270 -11.34 4.32 2.52
C GLU A 270 -11.99 4.00 3.86
N SER A 271 -12.02 2.72 4.23
CA SER A 271 -12.49 2.30 5.55
C SER A 271 -11.55 2.86 6.62
N ARG A 272 -12.09 3.08 7.82
CA ARG A 272 -11.33 3.61 8.94
C ARG A 272 -11.44 2.63 10.11
N PRO A 273 -10.36 1.92 10.48
CA PRO A 273 -10.36 1.18 11.73
C PRO A 273 -10.50 2.16 12.89
N GLY A 274 -11.30 1.78 13.89
CA GLY A 274 -11.55 2.60 15.07
C GLY A 274 -10.31 2.83 15.93
N GLY A 275 -10.50 3.59 17.01
CA GLY A 275 -9.51 3.72 18.08
C GLY A 275 -9.35 2.42 18.88
N HIS A 276 -8.51 2.46 19.93
CA HIS A 276 -8.30 1.33 20.83
C HIS A 276 -9.59 0.82 21.50
N ASP A 277 -10.60 1.69 21.64
CA ASP A 277 -11.92 1.42 22.19
C ASP A 277 -12.94 1.02 21.12
N GLY A 278 -12.51 0.90 19.85
CA GLY A 278 -13.35 0.65 18.69
C GLY A 278 -14.16 1.87 18.23
N ALA A 279 -14.07 3.01 18.92
CA ALA A 279 -14.82 4.21 18.57
C ALA A 279 -14.36 4.76 17.22
N GLY A 280 -15.31 5.26 16.45
CA GLY A 280 -15.05 5.84 15.15
C GLY A 280 -14.70 4.84 14.04
N THR A 281 -14.90 3.54 14.26
CA THR A 281 -14.82 2.54 13.18
C THR A 281 -15.81 2.88 12.06
N VAL A 282 -15.33 2.88 10.82
CA VAL A 282 -16.15 3.05 9.61
C VAL A 282 -15.76 1.92 8.66
N ASN A 283 -16.64 0.95 8.47
CA ASN A 283 -16.35 -0.21 7.63
C ASN A 283 -16.78 0.04 6.18
N VAL A 284 -16.30 -0.80 5.25
CA VAL A 284 -16.71 -0.78 3.82
C VAL A 284 -18.23 -0.80 3.68
N ARG A 285 -18.93 -1.57 4.52
CA ARG A 285 -20.39 -1.62 4.53
C ARG A 285 -21.04 -0.27 4.80
N ASP A 286 -20.50 0.51 5.74
CA ASP A 286 -21.03 1.82 6.11
C ASP A 286 -20.81 2.83 4.98
N LEU A 287 -19.61 2.79 4.37
CA LEU A 287 -19.28 3.60 3.20
C LEU A 287 -20.16 3.27 2.00
N LEU A 288 -20.46 1.99 1.78
CA LEU A 288 -21.31 1.54 0.67
C LEU A 288 -22.75 2.05 0.83
N ARG A 289 -23.30 2.01 2.05
CA ARG A 289 -24.61 2.62 2.35
C ARG A 289 -24.60 4.13 2.16
N ASN A 290 -23.54 4.80 2.60
CA ASN A 290 -23.38 6.24 2.40
C ASN A 290 -23.30 6.61 0.92
N THR A 291 -22.60 5.78 0.13
CA THR A 291 -22.37 5.98 -1.31
C THR A 291 -23.68 6.06 -2.10
N LEU A 292 -24.72 5.33 -1.69
CA LEU A 292 -26.05 5.41 -2.33
C LEU A 292 -26.68 6.82 -2.25
N ARG A 293 -26.18 7.71 -1.39
CA ARG A 293 -26.61 9.11 -1.27
C ARG A 293 -25.70 10.09 -2.01
N MET A 294 -24.61 9.60 -2.61
CA MET A 294 -23.59 10.42 -3.28
C MET A 294 -23.83 10.58 -4.79
N ARG A 295 -24.99 10.11 -5.28
CA ARG A 295 -25.36 10.03 -6.71
C ARG A 295 -24.24 9.43 -7.57
N PRO A 296 -23.76 8.22 -7.28
CA PRO A 296 -22.74 7.58 -8.12
C PRO A 296 -23.38 7.04 -9.40
N ASP A 297 -22.68 7.16 -10.52
CA ASP A 297 -23.00 6.42 -11.74
C ASP A 297 -22.43 4.99 -11.66
N ARG A 298 -21.28 4.84 -11.01
CA ARG A 298 -20.57 3.57 -10.80
C ARG A 298 -20.08 3.44 -9.36
N ILE A 299 -20.20 2.25 -8.81
CA ILE A 299 -19.60 1.89 -7.52
C ILE A 299 -18.55 0.81 -7.77
N VAL A 300 -17.32 1.06 -7.31
CA VAL A 300 -16.20 0.13 -7.42
C VAL A 300 -15.74 -0.27 -6.02
N VAL A 301 -15.93 -1.53 -5.64
CA VAL A 301 -15.54 -2.03 -4.32
C VAL A 301 -14.26 -2.83 -4.45
N GLY A 302 -13.17 -2.36 -3.83
CA GLY A 302 -11.85 -2.98 -3.93
C GLY A 302 -11.85 -4.44 -3.50
N GLU A 303 -12.53 -4.76 -2.39
CA GLU A 303 -12.71 -6.13 -1.94
C GLU A 303 -13.98 -6.32 -1.11
N VAL A 304 -14.68 -7.44 -1.36
CA VAL A 304 -15.84 -7.91 -0.61
C VAL A 304 -15.47 -9.21 0.10
N ARG A 305 -15.44 -9.17 1.44
CA ARG A 305 -15.06 -10.24 2.37
C ARG A 305 -16.20 -10.70 3.29
N GLY A 306 -17.29 -9.94 3.44
CA GLY A 306 -18.31 -10.22 4.44
C GLY A 306 -19.65 -9.52 4.22
N GLY A 307 -20.10 -8.80 5.24
CA GLY A 307 -21.46 -8.27 5.35
C GLY A 307 -21.85 -7.30 4.24
N GLU A 308 -20.88 -6.56 3.70
CA GLU A 308 -21.02 -5.62 2.60
C GLU A 308 -21.41 -6.27 1.26
N ALA A 309 -21.28 -7.60 1.12
CA ALA A 309 -21.74 -8.32 -0.07
C ALA A 309 -23.23 -8.11 -0.34
N LEU A 310 -24.05 -8.07 0.71
CA LEU A 310 -25.49 -7.85 0.57
C LEU A 310 -25.79 -6.44 0.08
N GLU A 311 -25.17 -5.42 0.68
CA GLU A 311 -25.30 -4.03 0.25
C GLU A 311 -24.79 -3.82 -1.19
N MET A 312 -23.74 -4.54 -1.61
CA MET A 312 -23.25 -4.46 -2.98
C MET A 312 -24.26 -5.04 -3.97
N MET A 313 -24.81 -6.22 -3.67
CA MET A 313 -25.87 -6.82 -4.49
C MET A 313 -27.12 -5.94 -4.55
N GLN A 314 -27.50 -5.31 -3.43
CA GLN A 314 -28.60 -4.35 -3.41
C GLN A 314 -28.29 -3.17 -4.33
N ALA A 315 -27.13 -2.54 -4.21
CA ALA A 315 -26.73 -1.42 -5.08
C ALA A 315 -26.79 -1.80 -6.58
N MET A 316 -26.24 -2.97 -6.92
CA MET A 316 -26.26 -3.55 -8.28
C MET A 316 -27.66 -3.84 -8.83
N THR A 317 -28.65 -4.01 -7.96
CA THR A 317 -30.04 -4.29 -8.33
C THR A 317 -30.89 -3.01 -8.29
N THR A 318 -30.50 -2.03 -7.49
CA THR A 318 -31.27 -0.79 -7.25
C THR A 318 -30.59 0.42 -7.89
N GLY A 319 -30.53 0.44 -9.22
CA GLY A 319 -30.23 1.65 -10.01
C GLY A 319 -28.77 2.08 -10.06
N HIS A 320 -27.83 1.25 -9.60
CA HIS A 320 -26.39 1.50 -9.72
C HIS A 320 -25.73 0.39 -10.57
N ASP A 321 -26.26 0.22 -11.77
CA ASP A 321 -25.79 -0.75 -12.76
C ASP A 321 -24.36 -0.46 -13.19
N GLY A 322 -23.65 -1.51 -13.57
CA GLY A 322 -22.26 -1.41 -13.99
C GLY A 322 -21.28 -1.31 -12.85
N SER A 323 -21.70 -1.67 -11.63
CA SER A 323 -20.81 -1.72 -10.46
C SER A 323 -19.77 -2.84 -10.61
N LEU A 324 -18.58 -2.59 -10.09
CA LEU A 324 -17.47 -3.53 -10.14
C LEU A 324 -16.96 -3.85 -8.74
N GLY A 325 -16.39 -5.04 -8.55
CA GLY A 325 -15.62 -5.28 -7.34
C GLY A 325 -14.89 -6.60 -7.32
N THR A 326 -14.11 -6.85 -6.26
CA THR A 326 -13.42 -8.13 -6.09
C THR A 326 -14.00 -8.96 -4.96
N ILE A 327 -13.92 -10.28 -5.09
CA ILE A 327 -14.34 -11.23 -4.06
C ILE A 327 -13.28 -12.31 -3.89
N HIS A 328 -13.04 -12.74 -2.65
CA HIS A 328 -12.19 -13.89 -2.40
C HIS A 328 -12.96 -15.18 -2.70
N ALA A 329 -12.54 -15.93 -3.71
CA ALA A 329 -13.09 -17.24 -4.03
C ALA A 329 -12.03 -18.17 -4.65
N ASN A 330 -11.90 -19.37 -4.06
CA ASN A 330 -10.98 -20.42 -4.55
C ASN A 330 -11.50 -21.12 -5.82
N SER A 331 -12.77 -20.93 -6.18
CA SER A 331 -13.33 -21.25 -7.49
C SER A 331 -14.62 -20.46 -7.76
N PRO A 332 -14.92 -20.05 -9.01
CA PRO A 332 -16.16 -19.33 -9.35
C PRO A 332 -17.43 -20.12 -8.97
N GLY A 333 -17.35 -21.46 -8.95
CA GLY A 333 -18.50 -22.34 -8.67
C GLY A 333 -18.85 -22.53 -7.19
N ARG A 334 -17.88 -22.43 -6.25
CA ARG A 334 -18.11 -22.86 -4.85
C ARG A 334 -18.61 -21.79 -3.88
N ARG A 335 -18.61 -20.50 -4.26
CA ARG A 335 -19.12 -19.40 -3.40
C ARG A 335 -20.22 -18.56 -4.08
N CYS A 336 -20.61 -18.90 -5.31
CA CYS A 336 -21.67 -18.21 -6.06
C CYS A 336 -23.11 -18.61 -5.67
N SER A 337 -23.36 -19.43 -4.64
CA SER A 337 -24.75 -19.77 -4.27
C SER A 337 -25.58 -18.55 -3.87
N ALA A 338 -24.98 -17.56 -3.21
CA ALA A 338 -25.64 -16.30 -2.85
C ALA A 338 -25.84 -15.33 -4.03
N TRP A 339 -25.02 -15.43 -5.08
CA TRP A 339 -25.01 -14.49 -6.23
C TRP A 339 -25.74 -15.02 -7.47
N LYS A 340 -26.10 -16.31 -7.50
CA LYS A 340 -26.83 -16.96 -8.61
C LYS A 340 -28.19 -16.35 -8.94
N SER A 341 -28.76 -15.54 -8.04
CA SER A 341 -30.07 -14.89 -8.23
C SER A 341 -30.01 -13.57 -9.01
N CYS A 342 -28.82 -12.98 -9.23
CA CYS A 342 -28.70 -11.73 -9.98
C CYS A 342 -28.61 -12.00 -11.50
N SER A 343 -29.69 -11.70 -12.22
CA SER A 343 -29.86 -12.00 -13.65
C SER A 343 -28.93 -11.23 -14.61
N ALA A 344 -28.04 -10.36 -14.11
CA ALA A 344 -27.16 -9.51 -14.92
C ALA A 344 -25.73 -9.35 -14.36
N SER A 345 -25.21 -10.34 -13.61
CA SER A 345 -23.85 -10.30 -13.05
C SER A 345 -22.89 -11.25 -13.76
N ALA A 346 -21.74 -10.74 -14.18
CA ALA A 346 -20.64 -11.54 -14.72
C ALA A 346 -19.54 -11.73 -13.66
N VAL A 347 -19.15 -12.98 -13.41
CA VAL A 347 -18.07 -13.33 -12.48
C VAL A 347 -16.86 -13.82 -13.27
N PHE A 348 -15.76 -13.08 -13.19
CA PHE A 348 -14.49 -13.41 -13.82
C PHE A 348 -13.48 -13.90 -12.78
N ARG A 349 -12.46 -14.62 -13.23
CA ARG A 349 -11.37 -15.11 -12.37
C ARG A 349 -10.09 -14.35 -12.69
N ALA A 350 -9.48 -13.73 -11.69
CA ALA A 350 -8.14 -13.18 -11.81
C ALA A 350 -7.14 -14.34 -12.00
N MET A 351 -6.31 -14.24 -13.04
CA MET A 351 -5.29 -15.22 -13.37
C MET A 351 -4.01 -14.93 -12.59
N ASN A 352 -3.30 -15.97 -12.17
CA ASN A 352 -2.01 -15.83 -11.49
C ASN A 352 -0.91 -15.72 -12.56
N PRO A 353 -0.08 -14.64 -12.59
CA PRO A 353 1.02 -14.51 -13.55
C PRO A 353 2.03 -15.67 -13.48
N ALA A 354 2.11 -16.38 -12.34
CA ALA A 354 3.00 -17.54 -12.17
C ALA A 354 2.40 -18.90 -12.62
N CYS A 355 1.13 -18.94 -13.06
CA CYS A 355 0.49 -20.19 -13.48
C CYS A 355 -0.01 -20.07 -14.93
N GLY A 356 0.86 -20.45 -15.86
CA GLY A 356 0.50 -20.63 -17.25
C GLY A 356 -0.73 -21.53 -17.43
N GLY A 357 -1.65 -21.08 -18.28
CA GLY A 357 -2.62 -21.92 -18.98
C GLY A 357 -3.84 -22.37 -18.17
N ARG A 358 -4.95 -21.63 -18.30
CA ARG A 358 -6.31 -22.18 -18.49
C ARG A 358 -7.25 -21.08 -18.95
N SER A 359 -7.80 -21.22 -20.16
CA SER A 359 -8.73 -20.26 -20.75
C SER A 359 -9.98 -20.05 -19.90
N LEU A 360 -10.48 -18.81 -19.89
CA LEU A 360 -11.77 -18.44 -19.33
C LEU A 360 -12.88 -19.22 -20.06
N ARG A 361 -13.63 -20.07 -19.35
CA ARG A 361 -14.97 -20.48 -19.78
C ARG A 361 -15.99 -19.65 -19.02
N PRO A 362 -16.85 -18.85 -19.69
CA PRO A 362 -18.00 -18.25 -19.05
C PRO A 362 -18.89 -19.38 -18.53
N SER A 363 -19.27 -19.36 -17.24
CA SER A 363 -20.34 -20.22 -16.75
C SER A 363 -21.66 -19.60 -17.17
N THR A 364 -22.22 -20.04 -18.31
CA THR A 364 -23.58 -19.70 -18.71
C THR A 364 -24.56 -20.35 -17.73
N SER A 365 -25.19 -19.57 -16.86
CA SER A 365 -26.40 -20.00 -16.17
C SER A 365 -27.54 -19.99 -17.19
N SER A 366 -27.96 -21.17 -17.61
CA SER A 366 -29.15 -21.36 -18.44
C SER A 366 -30.38 -20.87 -17.68
N SER A 367 -30.93 -19.73 -18.08
CA SER A 367 -32.34 -19.45 -17.85
C SER A 367 -32.91 -18.79 -19.09
N ARG A 368 -33.85 -19.49 -19.72
CA ARG A 368 -34.68 -18.97 -20.80
C ARG A 368 -35.43 -17.75 -20.28
N SER A 369 -35.34 -16.62 -20.97
CA SER A 369 -36.26 -15.51 -20.79
C SER A 369 -36.58 -14.93 -22.16
N SER A 370 -37.46 -15.61 -22.89
CA SER A 370 -38.20 -15.04 -24.00
C SER A 370 -39.68 -15.19 -23.68
N VAL A 371 -40.26 -14.19 -23.02
CA VAL A 371 -41.71 -13.94 -23.00
C VAL A 371 -41.93 -12.43 -22.96
N PHE A 372 -42.26 -11.85 -24.12
CA PHE A 372 -42.99 -10.59 -24.21
C PHE A 372 -44.49 -10.90 -24.08
N PRO A 373 -45.28 -10.14 -23.29
CA PRO A 373 -46.71 -10.05 -23.54
C PRO A 373 -46.97 -8.83 -24.43
N THR A 374 -47.13 -9.06 -25.73
CA THR A 374 -47.80 -8.13 -26.63
C THR A 374 -49.32 -8.23 -26.45
N GLY A 375 -49.98 -7.07 -26.52
CA GLY A 375 -51.35 -6.82 -26.13
C GLY A 375 -52.45 -7.68 -26.78
N GLY A 376 -53.60 -7.64 -26.11
CA GLY A 376 -54.84 -8.24 -26.57
C GLY A 376 -55.38 -7.55 -27.83
N ALA A 377 -55.81 -8.37 -28.78
CA ALA A 377 -56.80 -8.01 -29.79
C ALA A 377 -57.60 -9.27 -30.17
N ALA A 378 -58.89 -9.02 -30.43
CA ALA A 378 -60.01 -9.95 -30.52
C ALA A 378 -59.89 -11.11 -31.53
N SER A 379 -60.58 -12.21 -31.20
CA SER A 379 -60.91 -13.33 -32.09
C SER A 379 -62.07 -12.98 -33.04
N PRO A 380 -62.09 -13.48 -34.29
CA PRO A 380 -63.33 -13.64 -35.05
C PRO A 380 -63.81 -15.12 -35.03
N PRO A 381 -65.12 -15.40 -35.15
CA PRO A 381 -65.62 -16.77 -35.22
C PRO A 381 -65.57 -17.34 -36.65
N SER A 382 -65.48 -18.66 -36.71
CA SER A 382 -65.44 -19.52 -37.89
C SER A 382 -66.74 -19.52 -38.72
N PRO A 383 -66.69 -19.85 -40.03
CA PRO A 383 -67.87 -20.21 -40.79
C PRO A 383 -68.09 -21.73 -40.81
N ARG A 384 -69.30 -22.11 -40.38
CA ARG A 384 -70.12 -23.33 -40.61
C ARG A 384 -69.51 -24.71 -40.42
#